data_AF-A0AA42B5U5-F1
#
_entry.id   AF-A0AA42B5U5-F1
#
_cell.length_a   1.000
_cell.length_b   1.000
_cell.length_c   1.000
_cell.angle_alpha   90.00
_cell.angle_beta   90.00
_cell.angle_gamma   90.00
#
_symmetry.space_group_name_H-M   'P 1'
#
loop_
_entity.id
_entity.type
_entity.pdbx_description
1 polymer ?
#
loop_
_entity_poly.entity_id
_entity_poly.type
_entity_poly.pdbx_seq_one_letter_code
_entity_poly.pdbx_strand_id
1 'polypeptide(L)'
;MSLVNNWESYGGKSQYVKWGKEFAGLTNLTSDDDFFTHPTLRTYYKNHVKTLLNRVNTFTNVTYKNDPTIFAWELMNEARCSSDPSGDTLQAWIQEMAMHIKSIDPNHLLEIGVEGFYGPSTPDMVQLNPNKVAQQVGTDFIINHQALGIDFASVHMYADSWISPSISNTHLKFVTSWMKSHIEDAEKKLGGMPVIFSEFGVSVRDNGYNASFRDTLISTVYKTILDSTKKGGSGAGSLVWQLFPEDTEYMNDGYAIVLSKSQSTSNIISLHSTRLMLFNSRCSWRCHWVCNKKKNVVPSIDVDDQ
;
A
#
# COMPACT_ATOMS: atom_id res chain seq x y z
N MET A 1 -3.39 -8.32 2.33
CA MET A 1 -4.86 -8.46 2.45
C MET A 1 -5.35 -7.33 3.31
N SER A 2 -6.22 -6.48 2.76
CA SER A 2 -6.77 -5.34 3.49
C SER A 2 -7.70 -5.76 4.62
N LEU A 3 -7.47 -5.22 5.81
CA LEU A 3 -8.22 -5.54 7.02
C LEU A 3 -9.51 -4.71 7.16
N VAL A 4 -9.64 -3.63 6.39
CA VAL A 4 -10.85 -2.81 6.26
C VAL A 4 -10.74 -1.94 5.01
N ASN A 5 -11.86 -1.43 4.49
CA ASN A 5 -11.87 -0.53 3.35
C ASN A 5 -12.13 0.92 3.79
N ASN A 6 -11.49 1.90 3.16
CA ASN A 6 -11.90 3.30 3.29
C ASN A 6 -13.25 3.55 2.60
N TRP A 7 -13.51 2.84 1.50
CA TRP A 7 -14.73 2.96 0.70
C TRP A 7 -15.86 2.07 1.22
N GLU A 8 -17.09 2.37 0.80
CA GLU A 8 -18.30 1.66 1.23
C GLU A 8 -18.40 0.21 0.70
N SER A 9 -17.63 -0.13 -0.34
CA SER A 9 -17.61 -1.49 -0.88
C SER A 9 -17.21 -2.48 0.21
N TYR A 10 -18.07 -3.48 0.43
CA TYR A 10 -17.95 -4.47 1.51
C TYR A 10 -18.08 -3.88 2.94
N GLY A 11 -18.68 -2.69 3.07
CA GLY A 11 -18.98 -2.02 4.33
C GLY A 11 -18.03 -0.85 4.62
N GLY A 12 -16.73 -1.14 4.73
CA GLY A 12 -15.70 -0.13 5.01
C GLY A 12 -15.86 0.64 6.31
N LYS A 13 -15.08 1.72 6.48
CA LYS A 13 -15.07 2.54 7.71
C LYS A 13 -16.43 3.14 8.05
N SER A 14 -17.23 3.50 7.05
CA SER A 14 -18.58 4.06 7.27
C SER A 14 -19.52 3.05 7.92
N GLN A 15 -19.36 1.74 7.65
CA GLN A 15 -20.12 0.70 8.31
C GLN A 15 -19.79 0.55 9.79
N TYR A 16 -18.53 0.76 10.18
CA TYR A 16 -18.16 0.80 11.60
C TYR A 16 -18.83 1.96 12.32
N VAL A 17 -18.87 3.15 11.71
CA VAL A 17 -19.58 4.32 12.25
C VAL A 17 -21.08 4.02 12.41
N LYS A 18 -21.72 3.40 11.41
CA LYS A 18 -23.12 2.95 11.50
C LYS A 18 -23.35 1.98 12.66
N TRP A 19 -22.49 0.97 12.82
CA TRP A 19 -22.58 0.05 13.97
C TRP A 19 -22.38 0.74 15.32
N GLY A 20 -21.53 1.77 15.38
CA GLY A 20 -21.38 2.60 16.57
C GLY A 20 -22.68 3.31 16.96
N LYS A 21 -23.38 3.90 15.98
CA LYS A 21 -24.68 4.56 16.18
C LYS A 21 -25.75 3.57 16.63
N GLU A 22 -25.89 2.46 15.90
CA GLU A 22 -26.99 1.51 16.08
C GLU A 22 -26.83 0.62 17.31
N PHE A 23 -25.63 0.06 17.54
CA PHE A 23 -25.43 -1.00 18.54
C PHE A 23 -24.70 -0.52 19.79
N ALA A 24 -24.00 0.61 19.74
CA ALA A 24 -23.34 1.21 20.91
C ALA A 24 -24.00 2.53 21.37
N GLY A 25 -25.08 2.98 20.72
CA GLY A 25 -25.82 4.19 21.11
C GLY A 25 -25.00 5.48 21.00
N LEU A 26 -23.99 5.51 20.12
CA LEU A 26 -23.11 6.66 19.96
C LEU A 26 -23.83 7.76 19.16
N THR A 27 -24.26 8.82 19.84
CA THR A 27 -25.03 9.92 19.23
C THR A 27 -24.17 11.00 18.58
N ASN A 28 -22.89 11.10 18.95
CA ASN A 28 -22.02 12.22 18.57
C ASN A 28 -21.08 11.90 17.40
N LEU A 29 -21.38 10.86 16.61
CA LEU A 29 -20.62 10.52 15.41
C LEU A 29 -21.14 11.32 14.20
N THR A 30 -20.31 12.22 13.68
CA THR A 30 -20.66 13.19 12.63
C THR A 30 -19.97 12.95 11.29
N SER A 31 -18.93 12.11 11.27
CA SER A 31 -18.14 11.79 10.08
C SER A 31 -17.79 10.30 10.01
N ASP A 32 -17.55 9.80 8.81
CA ASP A 32 -16.95 8.47 8.63
C ASP A 32 -15.52 8.40 9.20
N ASP A 33 -14.85 9.55 9.30
CA ASP A 33 -13.51 9.69 9.87
C ASP A 33 -13.49 9.55 11.41
N ASP A 34 -14.67 9.55 12.07
CA ASP A 34 -14.77 9.19 13.49
C ASP A 34 -14.28 7.75 13.74
N PHE A 35 -14.23 6.91 12.70
CA PHE A 35 -13.57 5.60 12.72
C PHE A 35 -12.14 5.66 13.27
N PHE A 36 -11.37 6.70 12.93
CA PHE A 36 -9.97 6.82 13.31
C PHE A 36 -9.77 7.26 14.77
N THR A 37 -10.76 7.92 15.37
CA THR A 37 -10.59 8.54 16.69
C THR A 37 -11.42 7.85 17.78
N HIS A 38 -12.64 7.41 17.46
CA HIS A 38 -13.59 6.97 18.47
C HIS A 38 -13.16 5.63 19.10
N PRO A 39 -12.98 5.55 20.44
CA PRO A 39 -12.45 4.36 21.11
C PRO A 39 -13.24 3.07 20.84
N THR A 40 -14.57 3.15 20.81
CA THR A 40 -15.43 2.00 20.48
C THR A 40 -15.20 1.48 19.07
N LEU A 41 -15.06 2.37 18.08
CA LEU A 41 -14.89 1.97 16.68
C LEU A 41 -13.50 1.36 16.44
N ARG A 42 -12.47 1.95 17.05
CA ARG A 42 -11.12 1.37 17.12
C ARG A 42 -11.14 -0.02 17.76
N THR A 43 -11.93 -0.20 18.82
CA THR A 43 -12.09 -1.51 19.47
C THR A 43 -12.77 -2.53 18.55
N TYR A 44 -13.78 -2.13 17.77
CA TYR A 44 -14.38 -3.01 16.76
C TYR A 44 -13.36 -3.48 15.73
N TYR A 45 -12.55 -2.57 15.18
CA TYR A 45 -11.48 -2.91 14.25
C TYR A 45 -10.48 -3.90 14.87
N LYS A 46 -9.97 -3.60 16.07
CA LYS A 46 -9.04 -4.47 16.80
C LYS A 46 -9.62 -5.87 17.05
N ASN A 47 -10.91 -5.97 17.40
CA ASN A 47 -11.58 -7.24 17.59
C ASN A 47 -11.68 -8.05 16.28
N HIS A 48 -11.99 -7.38 15.17
CA HIS A 48 -11.99 -8.00 13.84
C HIS A 48 -10.60 -8.54 13.48
N VAL A 49 -9.57 -7.70 13.58
CA VAL A 49 -8.17 -8.05 13.32
C VAL A 49 -7.72 -9.23 14.19
N LYS A 50 -7.97 -9.16 15.50
CA LYS A 50 -7.63 -10.25 16.43
C LYS A 50 -8.30 -11.57 16.04
N THR A 51 -9.56 -11.52 15.61
CA THR A 51 -10.31 -12.70 15.16
C THR A 51 -9.70 -13.29 13.90
N LEU A 52 -9.39 -12.46 12.90
CA LEU A 52 -8.83 -12.90 11.63
C LEU A 52 -7.43 -13.49 11.80
N LEU A 53 -6.52 -12.81 12.50
CA LEU A 53 -5.14 -13.26 12.68
C LEU A 53 -5.06 -14.57 13.49
N ASN A 54 -5.99 -14.80 14.42
CA ASN A 54 -6.07 -16.06 15.19
C ASN A 54 -7.01 -17.10 14.54
N ARG A 55 -7.51 -16.86 13.32
CA ARG A 55 -8.31 -17.85 12.60
C ARG A 55 -7.45 -19.07 12.28
N VAL A 56 -7.94 -20.24 12.64
CA VAL A 56 -7.41 -21.52 12.16
C VAL A 56 -8.03 -21.83 10.80
N ASN A 57 -7.20 -21.95 9.78
CA ASN A 57 -7.63 -22.38 8.46
C ASN A 57 -8.20 -23.80 8.56
N THR A 58 -9.45 -24.01 8.14
CA THR A 58 -10.11 -25.33 8.25
C THR A 58 -9.58 -26.37 7.26
N PHE A 59 -8.81 -25.97 6.26
CA PHE A 59 -8.21 -26.88 5.28
C PHE A 59 -6.77 -27.25 5.62
N THR A 60 -5.96 -26.29 6.06
CA THR A 60 -4.54 -26.52 6.37
C THR A 60 -4.29 -26.76 7.86
N ASN A 61 -5.26 -26.44 8.72
CA ASN A 61 -5.15 -26.42 10.18
C ASN A 61 -4.05 -25.48 10.71
N VAL A 62 -3.57 -24.55 9.89
CA VAL A 62 -2.59 -23.52 10.26
C VAL A 62 -3.35 -22.26 10.69
N THR A 63 -2.93 -21.65 11.80
CA THR A 63 -3.46 -20.34 12.20
C THR A 63 -2.92 -19.27 11.27
N TYR A 64 -3.74 -18.32 10.81
CA TYR A 64 -3.33 -17.32 9.80
C TYR A 64 -2.04 -16.57 10.17
N LYS A 65 -1.86 -16.15 11.43
CA LYS A 65 -0.60 -15.53 11.89
C LYS A 65 0.67 -16.41 11.81
N ASN A 66 0.51 -17.69 11.50
CA ASN A 66 1.58 -18.67 11.33
C ASN A 66 1.61 -19.26 9.90
N ASP A 67 0.76 -18.79 8.98
CA ASP A 67 0.66 -19.34 7.62
C ASP A 67 1.56 -18.55 6.64
N PRO A 68 2.70 -19.10 6.20
CA PRO A 68 3.66 -18.39 5.34
C PRO A 68 3.13 -18.13 3.92
N THR A 69 1.93 -18.64 3.58
CA THR A 69 1.24 -18.27 2.34
C THR A 69 0.86 -16.80 2.35
N ILE A 70 0.60 -16.23 3.53
CA ILE A 70 0.29 -14.81 3.68
C ILE A 70 1.60 -14.02 3.61
N PHE A 71 1.71 -13.12 2.63
CA PHE A 71 2.88 -12.25 2.53
C PHE A 71 2.83 -11.10 3.54
N ALA A 72 1.68 -10.41 3.59
CA ALA A 72 1.50 -9.22 4.40
C ALA A 72 0.03 -8.96 4.77
N TRP A 73 -0.15 -8.31 5.92
CA TRP A 73 -1.37 -7.62 6.31
C TRP A 73 -1.35 -6.17 5.84
N GLU A 74 -2.51 -5.62 5.54
CA GLU A 74 -2.69 -4.22 5.14
C GLU A 74 -3.72 -3.58 6.07
N LEU A 75 -3.39 -2.43 6.67
CA LEU A 75 -4.25 -1.79 7.67
C LEU A 75 -5.62 -1.42 7.11
N MET A 76 -5.66 -0.69 6.00
CA MET A 76 -6.87 -0.21 5.35
C MET A 76 -6.61 0.14 3.88
N ASN A 77 -7.46 -0.34 2.99
CA ASN A 77 -7.43 0.02 1.58
C ASN A 77 -7.78 1.49 1.40
N GLU A 78 -6.88 2.25 0.77
CA GLU A 78 -6.97 3.67 0.41
C GLU A 78 -7.40 4.55 1.59
N ALA A 79 -6.76 4.38 2.74
CA ALA A 79 -7.06 5.14 3.95
C ALA A 79 -7.02 6.66 3.70
N ARG A 80 -8.12 7.36 4.03
CA ARG A 80 -8.25 8.82 3.96
C ARG A 80 -8.94 9.34 5.21
N CYS A 81 -8.45 10.45 5.76
CA CYS A 81 -9.03 11.18 6.90
C CYS A 81 -9.21 12.66 6.53
N SER A 82 -10.18 12.94 5.65
CA SER A 82 -10.41 14.28 5.09
C SER A 82 -10.86 15.31 6.13
N SER A 83 -11.37 14.88 7.29
CA SER A 83 -11.70 15.78 8.40
C SER A 83 -10.47 16.37 9.09
N ASP A 84 -9.27 15.82 8.85
CA ASP A 84 -8.01 16.31 9.41
C ASP A 84 -6.87 16.32 8.36
N PRO A 85 -6.81 17.37 7.51
CA PRO A 85 -5.75 17.52 6.52
C PRO A 85 -4.33 17.68 7.10
N SER A 86 -4.16 17.87 8.42
CA SER A 86 -2.83 17.88 9.03
C SER A 86 -2.14 16.51 8.93
N GLY A 87 -2.93 15.44 8.88
CA GLY A 87 -2.47 14.06 8.87
C GLY A 87 -2.28 13.45 10.27
N ASP A 88 -2.40 14.24 11.33
CA ASP A 88 -2.13 13.79 12.71
C ASP A 88 -3.09 12.69 13.16
N THR A 89 -4.38 12.82 12.85
CA THR A 89 -5.40 11.82 13.21
C THR A 89 -5.10 10.46 12.59
N LEU A 90 -4.84 10.42 11.29
CA LEU A 90 -4.53 9.17 10.59
C LEU A 90 -3.19 8.60 11.06
N GLN A 91 -2.18 9.45 11.27
CA GLN A 91 -0.87 9.04 11.78
C GLN A 91 -0.98 8.35 13.15
N ALA A 92 -1.74 8.92 14.08
CA ALA A 92 -1.96 8.35 15.40
C ALA A 92 -2.66 6.98 15.32
N TRP A 93 -3.66 6.86 14.43
CA TRP A 93 -4.35 5.59 14.20
C TRP A 93 -3.42 4.53 13.61
N ILE A 94 -2.60 4.88 12.61
CA ILE A 94 -1.61 3.97 12.00
C ILE A 94 -0.64 3.43 13.06
N GLN A 95 -0.06 4.32 13.86
CA GLN A 95 0.90 3.94 14.91
C GLN A 95 0.30 2.96 15.91
N GLU A 96 -0.94 3.19 16.32
CA GLU A 96 -1.62 2.30 17.25
C GLU A 96 -1.97 0.95 16.62
N MET A 97 -2.58 0.94 15.44
CA MET A 97 -3.05 -0.30 14.81
C MET A 97 -1.89 -1.18 14.36
N ALA A 98 -0.79 -0.57 13.91
CA ALA A 98 0.43 -1.30 13.57
C ALA A 98 1.00 -2.02 14.79
N MET A 99 1.13 -1.32 15.93
CA MET A 99 1.59 -1.93 17.18
C MET A 99 0.63 -3.00 17.68
N HIS A 100 -0.69 -2.80 17.54
CA HIS A 100 -1.68 -3.80 17.91
C HIS A 100 -1.53 -5.09 17.09
N ILE A 101 -1.43 -4.98 15.76
CA ILE A 101 -1.24 -6.14 14.87
C ILE A 101 0.07 -6.85 15.19
N LYS A 102 1.19 -6.12 15.27
CA LYS A 102 2.51 -6.70 15.57
C LYS A 102 2.58 -7.38 16.95
N SER A 103 1.74 -6.96 17.90
CA SER A 103 1.63 -7.64 19.20
C SER A 103 0.94 -9.02 19.12
N ILE A 104 0.13 -9.25 18.08
CA ILE A 104 -0.59 -10.52 17.85
C ILE A 104 0.18 -11.41 16.88
N ASP A 105 0.71 -10.80 15.82
CA ASP A 105 1.43 -11.43 14.72
C ASP A 105 2.76 -10.70 14.47
N PRO A 106 3.86 -11.15 15.07
CA PRO A 106 5.18 -10.62 14.81
C PRO A 106 5.86 -11.23 13.57
N ASN A 107 5.22 -12.19 12.88
CA ASN A 107 5.83 -12.96 11.80
C ASN A 107 5.63 -12.29 10.44
N HIS A 108 4.40 -11.86 10.15
CA HIS A 108 4.05 -11.31 8.83
C HIS A 108 4.45 -9.85 8.68
N LEU A 109 4.70 -9.46 7.43
CA LEU A 109 4.87 -8.06 7.08
C LEU A 109 3.56 -7.29 7.25
N LEU A 110 3.68 -6.00 7.52
CA LEU A 110 2.57 -5.08 7.66
C LEU A 110 2.83 -3.82 6.84
N GLU A 111 1.79 -3.38 6.16
CA GLU A 111 1.73 -2.15 5.37
C GLU A 111 0.41 -1.41 5.64
N ILE A 112 0.27 -0.20 5.11
CA ILE A 112 -0.81 0.72 5.48
C ILE A 112 -2.02 0.61 4.55
N GLY A 113 -1.79 0.59 3.24
CA GLY A 113 -2.78 0.60 2.17
C GLY A 113 -3.10 1.99 1.63
N VAL A 114 -2.24 2.99 1.86
CA VAL A 114 -2.45 4.35 1.35
C VAL A 114 -2.12 4.45 -0.13
N GLU A 115 -2.78 5.40 -0.80
CA GLU A 115 -2.52 5.68 -2.22
C GLU A 115 -1.14 6.33 -2.46
N GLY A 116 -0.52 6.86 -1.41
CA GLY A 116 0.83 7.43 -1.44
C GLY A 116 0.87 8.97 -1.52
N PHE A 117 -0.20 9.69 -1.20
CA PHE A 117 -0.16 11.16 -1.31
C PHE A 117 0.83 11.78 -0.32
N TYR A 118 1.59 12.77 -0.81
CA TYR A 118 2.47 13.59 0.02
C TYR A 118 1.66 14.58 0.84
N GLY A 119 2.04 14.76 2.09
CA GLY A 119 1.36 15.62 3.05
C GLY A 119 2.24 16.76 3.58
N PRO A 120 1.80 17.44 4.64
CA PRO A 120 2.44 18.63 5.21
C PRO A 120 3.90 18.44 5.64
N SER A 121 4.37 17.22 5.91
CA SER A 121 5.77 16.96 6.27
C SER A 121 6.73 17.13 5.08
N THR A 122 6.21 17.14 3.86
CA THR A 122 6.98 17.25 2.61
C THR A 122 6.37 18.28 1.65
N PRO A 123 6.32 19.57 2.02
CA PRO A 123 5.66 20.59 1.22
C PRO A 123 6.21 20.69 -0.21
N ASP A 124 7.51 20.45 -0.41
CA ASP A 124 8.15 20.46 -1.72
C ASP A 124 7.72 19.31 -2.64
N MET A 125 7.18 18.22 -2.07
CA MET A 125 6.71 17.04 -2.81
C MET A 125 5.23 17.12 -3.16
N VAL A 126 4.47 18.00 -2.52
CA VAL A 126 3.01 18.15 -2.70
C VAL A 126 2.62 18.47 -4.15
N GLN A 127 3.50 19.11 -4.91
CA GLN A 127 3.32 19.38 -6.34
C GLN A 127 3.30 18.13 -7.23
N LEU A 128 3.76 16.98 -6.70
CA LEU A 128 3.71 15.69 -7.38
C LEU A 128 2.37 14.98 -7.19
N ASN A 129 1.56 15.39 -6.21
CA ASN A 129 0.22 14.86 -6.02
C ASN A 129 -0.64 15.17 -7.27
N PRO A 130 -1.57 14.26 -7.64
CA PRO A 130 -2.29 14.38 -8.91
C PRO A 130 -3.23 15.59 -8.97
N ASN A 131 -3.73 16.05 -7.82
CA ASN A 131 -4.66 17.17 -7.72
C ASN A 131 -4.65 17.77 -6.31
N LYS A 132 -5.40 18.87 -6.11
CA LYS A 132 -5.50 19.55 -4.80
C LYS A 132 -6.22 18.70 -3.74
N VAL A 133 -7.15 17.83 -4.15
CA VAL A 133 -7.91 16.97 -3.22
C VAL A 133 -6.99 15.98 -2.53
N ALA A 134 -6.02 15.39 -3.25
CA ALA A 134 -5.01 14.49 -2.70
C ALA A 134 -4.22 15.10 -1.52
N GLN A 135 -4.13 16.44 -1.42
CA GLN A 135 -3.47 17.13 -0.32
C GLN A 135 -4.36 17.30 0.92
N GLN A 136 -5.66 17.04 0.80
CA GLN A 136 -6.67 17.33 1.81
C GLN A 136 -7.26 16.06 2.42
N VAL A 137 -6.78 14.88 2.02
CA VAL A 137 -7.32 13.59 2.50
C VAL A 137 -6.61 13.07 3.76
N GLY A 138 -5.79 13.89 4.42
CA GLY A 138 -5.18 13.57 5.72
C GLY A 138 -4.14 12.46 5.69
N THR A 139 -3.53 12.19 4.54
CA THR A 139 -2.42 11.23 4.37
C THR A 139 -1.10 11.96 4.18
N ASP A 140 -0.01 11.35 4.62
CA ASP A 140 1.34 11.85 4.38
C ASP A 140 2.31 10.68 4.22
N PHE A 141 2.71 10.42 2.97
CA PHE A 141 3.52 9.28 2.59
C PHE A 141 4.77 9.07 3.46
N ILE A 142 5.49 10.12 3.86
CA ILE A 142 6.74 9.96 4.61
C ILE A 142 6.47 9.59 6.05
N ILE A 143 5.69 10.39 6.78
CA ILE A 143 5.48 10.14 8.22
C ILE A 143 4.64 8.89 8.47
N ASN A 144 3.69 8.57 7.57
CA ASN A 144 2.88 7.36 7.66
C ASN A 144 3.78 6.12 7.64
N HIS A 145 4.73 6.05 6.70
CA HIS A 145 5.64 4.91 6.57
C HIS A 145 6.85 4.97 7.51
N GLN A 146 7.03 6.03 8.31
CA GLN A 146 7.96 6.05 9.44
C GLN A 146 7.37 5.43 10.72
N ALA A 147 6.07 5.10 10.73
CA ALA A 147 5.44 4.46 11.88
C ALA A 147 6.08 3.11 12.20
N LEU A 148 6.35 2.87 13.49
CA LEU A 148 6.90 1.60 13.96
C LEU A 148 5.95 0.44 13.64
N GLY A 149 6.51 -0.64 13.12
CA GLY A 149 5.75 -1.84 12.73
C GLY A 149 5.28 -1.86 11.28
N ILE A 150 5.44 -0.77 10.52
CA ILE A 150 5.27 -0.78 9.06
C ILE A 150 6.58 -1.24 8.41
N ASP A 151 6.51 -2.29 7.59
CA ASP A 151 7.70 -2.96 7.04
C ASP A 151 8.01 -2.57 5.59
N PHE A 152 7.01 -2.13 4.83
CA PHE A 152 7.16 -1.64 3.47
C PHE A 152 6.07 -0.62 3.15
N ALA A 153 6.31 0.18 2.11
CA ALA A 153 5.37 1.17 1.64
C ALA A 153 4.51 0.65 0.48
N SER A 154 3.25 1.05 0.47
CA SER A 154 2.30 0.83 -0.62
C SER A 154 1.93 2.16 -1.28
N VAL A 155 1.68 2.12 -2.59
CA VAL A 155 1.35 3.27 -3.43
C VAL A 155 0.39 2.82 -4.52
N HIS A 156 -0.68 3.60 -4.76
CA HIS A 156 -1.64 3.34 -5.83
C HIS A 156 -1.43 4.32 -6.99
N MET A 157 -1.93 3.99 -8.18
CA MET A 157 -1.78 4.81 -9.39
C MET A 157 -2.96 4.69 -10.35
N TYR A 158 -3.91 5.63 -10.25
CA TYR A 158 -5.05 5.73 -11.16
C TYR A 158 -5.05 7.09 -11.87
N ALA A 159 -4.10 7.27 -12.79
CA ALA A 159 -3.91 8.54 -13.49
C ALA A 159 -5.19 9.01 -14.22
N ASP A 160 -5.92 8.08 -14.81
CA ASP A 160 -7.19 8.31 -15.49
C ASP A 160 -8.28 8.86 -14.56
N SER A 161 -8.39 8.35 -13.33
CA SER A 161 -9.34 8.89 -12.35
C SER A 161 -8.86 10.16 -11.65
N TRP A 162 -7.55 10.32 -11.46
CA TRP A 162 -7.00 11.39 -10.63
C TRP A 162 -6.65 12.67 -11.40
N ILE A 163 -6.23 12.54 -12.67
CA ILE A 163 -5.72 13.68 -13.46
C ILE A 163 -6.66 14.02 -14.62
N SER A 164 -7.14 13.03 -15.38
CA SER A 164 -8.10 13.24 -16.46
C SER A 164 -8.69 11.92 -16.99
N PRO A 165 -10.00 11.83 -17.23
CA PRO A 165 -10.60 10.64 -17.86
C PRO A 165 -10.33 10.56 -19.38
N SER A 166 -9.65 11.54 -19.97
CA SER A 166 -9.26 11.49 -21.39
C SER A 166 -7.84 10.95 -21.52
N ILE A 167 -7.74 9.69 -21.92
CA ILE A 167 -6.47 8.96 -22.03
C ILE A 167 -5.50 9.70 -22.97
N SER A 168 -4.31 10.02 -22.44
CA SER A 168 -3.26 10.66 -23.21
C SER A 168 -1.86 10.39 -22.63
N ASN A 169 -0.83 10.86 -23.33
CA ASN A 169 0.57 10.71 -22.89
C ASN A 169 0.88 11.41 -21.55
N THR A 170 0.03 12.31 -21.07
CA THR A 170 0.21 12.92 -19.74
C THR A 170 0.08 11.89 -18.62
N HIS A 171 -0.74 10.85 -18.81
CA HIS A 171 -0.94 9.78 -17.83
C HIS A 171 0.35 8.97 -17.64
N LEU A 172 1.03 8.61 -18.73
CA LEU A 172 2.31 7.90 -18.69
C LEU A 172 3.42 8.73 -18.03
N LYS A 173 3.44 10.05 -18.28
CA LYS A 173 4.38 10.98 -17.64
C LYS A 173 4.13 11.07 -16.14
N PHE A 174 2.87 11.20 -15.73
CA PHE A 174 2.47 11.20 -14.33
C PHE A 174 2.91 9.90 -13.65
N VAL A 175 2.53 8.74 -14.18
CA VAL A 175 2.89 7.42 -13.62
C VAL A 175 4.40 7.27 -13.47
N THR A 176 5.18 7.65 -14.49
CA THR A 176 6.65 7.56 -14.41
C THR A 176 7.20 8.49 -13.32
N SER A 177 6.71 9.72 -13.23
CA SER A 177 7.15 10.70 -12.22
C SER A 177 6.78 10.23 -10.82
N TRP A 178 5.54 9.79 -10.63
CA TRP A 178 4.99 9.28 -9.39
C TRP A 178 5.78 8.08 -8.88
N MET A 179 6.05 7.08 -9.74
CA MET A 179 6.84 5.93 -9.33
C MET A 179 8.26 6.31 -8.92
N LYS A 180 8.92 7.15 -9.72
CA LYS A 180 10.32 7.53 -9.47
C LYS A 180 10.47 8.32 -8.18
N SER A 181 9.55 9.26 -7.89
CA SER A 181 9.61 10.04 -6.66
C SER A 181 9.41 9.18 -5.42
N HIS A 182 8.43 8.27 -5.43
CA HIS A 182 8.19 7.36 -4.29
C HIS A 182 9.33 6.40 -4.05
N ILE A 183 9.91 5.84 -5.11
CA ILE A 183 11.11 4.99 -5.00
C ILE A 183 12.27 5.79 -4.40
N GLU A 184 12.52 7.01 -4.90
CA GLU A 184 13.61 7.86 -4.43
C GLU A 184 13.43 8.30 -2.97
N ASP A 185 12.21 8.67 -2.56
CA ASP A 185 11.92 9.06 -1.19
C ASP A 185 11.96 7.87 -0.24
N ALA A 186 11.56 6.68 -0.67
CA ALA A 186 11.75 5.48 0.14
C ALA A 186 13.23 5.12 0.33
N GLU A 187 14.06 5.31 -0.71
CA GLU A 187 15.51 5.16 -0.65
C GLU A 187 16.13 6.17 0.33
N LYS A 188 15.75 7.46 0.22
CA LYS A 188 16.46 8.56 0.91
C LYS A 188 15.88 8.94 2.26
N LYS A 189 14.56 8.85 2.43
CA LYS A 189 13.83 9.36 3.61
C LYS A 189 13.27 8.25 4.50
N LEU A 190 13.07 7.05 3.95
CA LEU A 190 12.58 5.87 4.69
C LEU A 190 13.66 4.80 4.91
N GLY A 191 14.94 5.15 4.73
CA GLY A 191 16.07 4.28 5.05
C GLY A 191 16.21 3.06 4.12
N GLY A 192 15.78 3.18 2.85
CA GLY A 192 15.81 2.06 1.91
C GLY A 192 14.60 1.13 2.03
N MET A 193 13.50 1.61 2.62
CA MET A 193 12.26 0.83 2.72
C MET A 193 11.80 0.36 1.33
N PRO A 194 11.36 -0.90 1.17
CA PRO A 194 10.75 -1.37 -0.07
C PRO A 194 9.45 -0.62 -0.36
N VAL A 195 9.17 -0.32 -1.64
CA VAL A 195 7.90 0.23 -2.12
C VAL A 195 7.26 -0.71 -3.11
N ILE A 196 6.01 -1.08 -2.86
CA ILE A 196 5.17 -1.85 -3.75
C ILE A 196 4.09 -0.93 -4.33
N PHE A 197 3.98 -0.91 -5.65
CA PHE A 197 2.89 -0.21 -6.33
C PHE A 197 1.69 -1.16 -6.40
N SER A 198 0.94 -1.20 -5.30
CA SER A 198 -0.05 -2.23 -4.97
C SER A 198 -1.33 -2.14 -5.78
N GLU A 199 -1.60 -1.01 -6.42
CA GLU A 199 -2.65 -0.88 -7.41
C GLU A 199 -2.26 0.07 -8.54
N PHE A 200 -2.55 -0.34 -9.76
CA PHE A 200 -2.49 0.53 -10.93
C PHE A 200 -3.31 -0.06 -12.07
N GLY A 201 -3.84 0.80 -12.93
CA GLY A 201 -4.61 0.35 -14.07
C GLY A 201 -5.02 1.49 -15.00
N VAL A 202 -5.75 1.12 -16.05
CA VAL A 202 -6.49 2.07 -16.89
C VAL A 202 -7.83 1.47 -17.30
N SER A 203 -8.89 2.24 -17.14
CA SER A 203 -10.25 1.80 -17.42
C SER A 203 -10.53 1.71 -18.91
N VAL A 204 -11.21 0.64 -19.34
CA VAL A 204 -11.74 0.53 -20.72
C VAL A 204 -12.86 1.52 -21.01
N ARG A 205 -13.44 2.13 -19.97
CA ARG A 205 -14.59 3.04 -20.07
C ARG A 205 -14.18 4.48 -20.38
N ASP A 206 -12.90 4.78 -20.28
CA ASP A 206 -12.38 6.13 -20.41
C ASP A 206 -12.20 6.54 -21.88
N ASN A 207 -12.42 7.83 -22.13
CA ASN A 207 -12.36 8.35 -23.49
C ASN A 207 -10.92 8.27 -24.01
N GLY A 208 -10.74 7.77 -25.24
CA GLY A 208 -9.42 7.55 -25.84
C GLY A 208 -8.73 6.26 -25.40
N TYR A 209 -9.38 5.42 -24.57
CA TYR A 209 -8.85 4.10 -24.24
C TYR A 209 -8.62 3.25 -25.49
N ASN A 210 -7.52 2.51 -25.48
CA ASN A 210 -7.29 1.39 -26.37
C ASN A 210 -6.33 0.37 -25.70
N ALA A 211 -6.37 -0.88 -26.17
CA ALA A 211 -5.56 -1.95 -25.59
C ALA A 211 -4.03 -1.68 -25.64
N SER A 212 -3.56 -1.01 -26.70
CA SER A 212 -2.14 -0.64 -26.82
C SER A 212 -1.71 0.36 -25.74
N PHE A 213 -2.59 1.27 -25.34
CA PHE A 213 -2.32 2.19 -24.24
C PHE A 213 -2.19 1.42 -22.90
N ARG A 214 -3.09 0.48 -22.61
CA ARG A 214 -2.98 -0.40 -21.43
C ARG A 214 -1.66 -1.15 -21.42
N ASP A 215 -1.29 -1.77 -22.53
CA ASP A 215 -0.02 -2.49 -22.66
C ASP A 215 1.19 -1.58 -22.45
N THR A 216 1.13 -0.34 -22.95
CA THR A 216 2.18 0.68 -22.78
C THR A 216 2.28 1.14 -21.32
N LEU A 217 1.15 1.36 -20.65
CA LEU A 217 1.09 1.71 -19.23
C LEU A 217 1.71 0.61 -18.37
N ILE A 218 1.24 -0.63 -18.53
CA ILE A 218 1.75 -1.78 -17.79
C ILE A 218 3.25 -1.98 -18.05
N SER A 219 3.68 -1.88 -19.30
CA SER A 219 5.10 -1.95 -19.66
C SER A 219 5.94 -0.84 -19.03
N THR A 220 5.38 0.37 -18.89
CA THR A 220 6.05 1.52 -18.25
C THR A 220 6.27 1.27 -16.76
N VAL A 221 5.24 0.76 -16.06
CA VAL A 221 5.33 0.39 -14.64
C VAL A 221 6.38 -0.72 -14.46
N TYR A 222 6.27 -1.81 -15.21
CA TYR A 222 7.18 -2.94 -15.13
C TYR A 222 8.62 -2.62 -15.50
N LYS A 223 8.84 -1.74 -16.48
CA LYS A 223 10.17 -1.23 -16.79
C LYS A 223 10.74 -0.42 -15.63
N THR A 224 9.94 0.45 -15.02
CA THR A 224 10.38 1.27 -13.87
C THR A 224 10.77 0.42 -12.67
N ILE A 225 9.99 -0.64 -12.37
CA ILE A 225 10.36 -1.63 -11.35
C ILE A 225 11.68 -2.32 -11.71
N LEU A 226 11.80 -2.88 -12.92
CA LEU A 226 13.02 -3.58 -13.34
C LEU A 226 14.26 -2.68 -13.30
N ASP A 227 14.12 -1.42 -13.68
CA ASP A 227 15.22 -0.46 -13.65
C ASP A 227 15.63 -0.13 -12.20
N SER A 228 14.67 -0.05 -11.28
CA SER A 228 14.95 0.04 -9.83
C SER A 228 15.64 -1.22 -9.30
N THR A 229 15.11 -2.41 -9.60
CA THR A 229 15.69 -3.69 -9.19
C THR A 229 17.13 -3.85 -9.67
N LYS A 230 17.44 -3.49 -10.93
CA LYS A 230 18.80 -3.60 -11.49
C LYS A 230 19.84 -2.77 -10.73
N LYS A 231 19.45 -1.62 -10.18
CA LYS A 231 20.33 -0.75 -9.38
C LYS A 231 20.31 -1.08 -7.88
N GLY A 232 19.52 -2.06 -7.44
CA GLY A 232 19.30 -2.36 -6.03
C GLY A 232 18.48 -1.30 -5.30
N GLY A 233 17.56 -0.62 -5.99
CA GLY A 233 16.71 0.43 -5.43
C GLY A 233 15.48 -0.09 -4.69
N SER A 234 14.70 0.83 -4.10
CA SER A 234 13.53 0.49 -3.26
C SER A 234 12.30 0.01 -4.02
N GLY A 235 12.30 0.07 -5.36
CA GLY A 235 11.16 -0.39 -6.16
C GLY A 235 11.06 -1.91 -6.13
N ALA A 236 10.18 -2.45 -5.28
CA ALA A 236 10.19 -3.86 -4.89
C ALA A 236 9.14 -4.70 -5.61
N GLY A 237 8.10 -4.09 -6.17
CA GLY A 237 7.09 -4.80 -6.93
C GLY A 237 5.94 -3.92 -7.38
N SER A 238 5.03 -4.53 -8.12
CA SER A 238 3.75 -3.91 -8.48
C SER A 238 2.66 -4.96 -8.68
N LEU A 239 1.42 -4.56 -8.42
CA LEU A 239 0.23 -5.40 -8.54
C LEU A 239 -0.78 -4.66 -9.41
N VAL A 240 -1.20 -5.29 -10.51
CA VAL A 240 -2.13 -4.66 -11.47
C VAL A 240 -3.56 -4.82 -10.97
N TRP A 241 -4.33 -3.73 -10.98
CA TRP A 241 -5.76 -3.76 -10.73
C TRP A 241 -6.50 -3.89 -12.08
N GLN A 242 -7.27 -4.95 -12.32
CA GLN A 242 -7.31 -6.19 -11.54
C GLN A 242 -7.42 -7.41 -12.45
N LEU A 243 -6.86 -8.53 -12.00
CA LEU A 243 -6.99 -9.80 -12.70
C LEU A 243 -8.37 -10.39 -12.45
N PHE A 244 -9.07 -10.74 -13.53
CA PHE A 244 -10.41 -11.35 -13.46
C PHE A 244 -10.37 -12.78 -14.00
N PRO A 245 -11.11 -13.71 -13.36
CA PRO A 245 -11.42 -14.98 -14.00
C PRO A 245 -12.34 -14.76 -15.21
N GLU A 246 -12.42 -15.77 -16.06
CA GLU A 246 -13.44 -15.79 -17.11
C GLU A 246 -14.85 -15.84 -16.50
N ASP A 247 -15.82 -15.29 -17.24
CA ASP A 247 -17.25 -15.32 -16.93
C ASP A 247 -17.68 -14.53 -15.69
N THR A 248 -16.81 -13.66 -15.18
CA THR A 248 -17.12 -12.71 -14.10
C THR A 248 -17.15 -11.26 -14.55
N GLU A 249 -17.29 -10.99 -15.85
CA GLU A 249 -17.27 -9.63 -16.41
C GLU A 249 -18.42 -8.75 -15.89
N TYR A 250 -19.48 -9.33 -15.33
CA TYR A 250 -20.56 -8.57 -14.68
C TYR A 250 -20.10 -7.81 -13.43
N MET A 251 -18.95 -8.18 -12.84
CA MET A 251 -18.32 -7.46 -11.72
C MET A 251 -17.26 -6.45 -12.18
N ASN A 252 -17.05 -6.31 -13.50
CA ASN A 252 -16.00 -5.46 -14.05
C ASN A 252 -16.29 -3.97 -13.78
N ASP A 253 -15.36 -3.30 -13.12
CA ASP A 253 -15.36 -1.85 -12.85
C ASP A 253 -14.79 -1.02 -14.01
N GLY A 254 -14.28 -1.67 -15.05
CA GLY A 254 -13.61 -1.07 -16.20
C GLY A 254 -12.13 -1.46 -16.29
N TYR A 255 -11.53 -1.96 -15.21
CA TYR A 255 -10.10 -2.26 -15.13
C TYR A 255 -9.77 -3.75 -15.31
N ALA A 256 -10.78 -4.62 -15.37
CA ALA A 256 -10.56 -6.06 -15.43
C ALA A 256 -9.64 -6.48 -16.59
N ILE A 257 -8.73 -7.41 -16.27
CA ILE A 257 -7.86 -8.10 -17.21
C ILE A 257 -8.14 -9.60 -17.07
N VAL A 258 -8.84 -10.14 -18.06
CA VAL A 258 -8.99 -11.60 -18.21
C VAL A 258 -7.83 -12.08 -19.08
N LEU A 259 -6.89 -12.81 -18.47
CA LEU A 259 -5.59 -13.14 -19.09
C LEU A 259 -5.74 -13.92 -20.40
N SER A 260 -6.65 -14.89 -20.44
CA SER A 260 -6.94 -15.69 -21.64
C SER A 260 -7.53 -14.88 -22.80
N LYS A 261 -8.19 -13.75 -22.50
CA LYS A 261 -8.77 -12.82 -23.49
C LYS A 261 -7.84 -11.65 -23.82
N SER A 262 -6.71 -11.52 -23.14
CA SER A 262 -5.78 -10.37 -23.21
C SER A 262 -4.35 -10.82 -23.50
N GLN A 263 -4.12 -11.52 -24.62
CA GLN A 263 -2.84 -12.19 -24.89
C GLN A 263 -1.63 -11.25 -24.85
N SER A 264 -1.73 -10.02 -25.38
CA SER A 264 -0.64 -9.05 -25.35
C SER A 264 -0.27 -8.65 -23.92
N THR A 265 -1.26 -8.28 -23.12
CA THR A 265 -1.08 -7.97 -21.70
C THR A 265 -0.54 -9.17 -20.91
N SER A 266 -1.08 -10.37 -21.15
CA SER A 266 -0.60 -11.61 -20.52
C SER A 266 0.88 -11.88 -20.82
N ASN A 267 1.31 -11.65 -22.08
CA ASN A 267 2.71 -11.80 -22.46
C ASN A 267 3.61 -10.77 -21.75
N ILE A 268 3.15 -9.53 -21.59
CA ILE A 268 3.88 -8.47 -20.87
C ILE A 268 4.07 -8.85 -19.40
N ILE A 269 2.99 -9.31 -18.73
CA ILE A 269 3.02 -9.77 -17.33
C ILE A 269 3.99 -10.94 -17.18
N SER A 270 3.83 -11.99 -17.98
CA SER A 270 4.69 -13.20 -17.93
C SER A 270 6.17 -12.89 -18.15
N LEU A 271 6.47 -12.02 -19.12
CA LEU A 271 7.85 -11.60 -19.40
C LEU A 271 8.45 -10.79 -18.25
N HIS A 272 7.67 -9.89 -17.63
CA HIS A 272 8.13 -9.13 -16.47
C HIS A 272 8.41 -10.04 -15.28
N SER A 273 7.49 -10.95 -14.95
CA SER A 273 7.67 -11.93 -13.87
C SER A 273 8.92 -12.80 -14.09
N THR A 274 9.14 -13.26 -15.33
CA THR A 274 10.34 -14.03 -15.69
C THR A 274 11.62 -13.23 -15.48
N ARG A 275 11.63 -11.95 -15.86
CA ARG A 275 12.79 -11.06 -15.66
C ARG A 275 13.09 -10.84 -14.18
N LEU A 276 12.07 -10.62 -13.34
CA LEU A 276 12.27 -10.47 -11.90
C LEU A 276 12.81 -11.74 -11.25
N MET A 277 12.32 -12.92 -11.64
CA MET A 277 12.86 -14.21 -11.16
C MET A 277 14.36 -14.36 -11.46
N LEU A 278 14.82 -13.89 -12.62
CA LEU A 278 16.25 -13.92 -12.98
C LEU A 278 17.11 -13.02 -12.09
N PHE A 279 16.58 -11.90 -11.60
CA PHE A 279 17.29 -11.04 -10.64
C PHE A 279 17.29 -11.66 -9.24
N ASN A 280 16.14 -12.14 -8.76
CA ASN A 280 16.01 -12.73 -7.44
C ASN A 280 16.86 -14.00 -7.28
N SER A 281 16.94 -14.82 -8.33
CA SER A 281 17.81 -16.00 -8.38
C SER A 281 19.30 -15.67 -8.44
N ARG A 282 19.71 -14.44 -8.73
CA ARG A 282 21.13 -14.01 -8.62
C ARG A 282 21.45 -13.50 -7.21
N CYS A 283 20.49 -12.89 -6.54
CA CYS A 283 20.63 -12.41 -5.16
C CYS A 283 20.71 -13.57 -4.16
N SER A 284 19.98 -14.67 -4.38
CA SER A 284 20.04 -15.85 -3.49
C SER A 284 21.44 -16.48 -3.35
N TRP A 285 22.31 -16.32 -4.36
CA TRP A 285 23.71 -16.77 -4.29
C TRP A 285 24.65 -15.78 -3.59
N ARG A 286 24.18 -14.56 -3.27
CA ARG A 286 24.98 -13.47 -2.68
C ARG A 286 24.35 -12.81 -1.45
N CYS A 287 23.26 -13.35 -0.90
CA CYS A 287 22.63 -12.82 0.32
C CYS A 287 23.48 -13.11 1.57
N HIS A 288 24.58 -12.37 1.74
CA HIS A 288 25.16 -12.03 3.05
C HIS A 288 24.64 -10.65 3.46
N TRP A 289 23.31 -10.45 3.46
CA TRP A 289 22.71 -9.26 4.07
C TRP A 289 22.79 -9.39 5.59
N VAL A 290 24.01 -9.26 6.12
CA VAL A 290 24.24 -9.00 7.53
C VAL A 290 23.84 -7.55 7.75
N CYS A 291 22.82 -7.35 8.59
CA CYS A 291 22.45 -6.08 9.19
C CYS A 291 23.70 -5.36 9.70
N ASN A 292 24.16 -4.32 9.00
CA ASN A 292 25.07 -3.33 9.59
C ASN A 292 24.27 -2.44 10.54
N LYS A 293 23.87 -3.00 11.69
CA LYS A 293 23.64 -2.18 12.88
C LYS A 293 25.01 -1.64 13.27
N LYS A 294 25.27 -0.36 12.98
CA LYS A 294 26.34 0.39 13.65
C LYS A 294 26.13 0.22 15.16
N LYS A 295 26.97 -0.59 15.80
CA LYS A 295 27.08 -0.61 17.26
C LYS A 295 27.61 0.76 17.66
N ASN A 296 26.76 1.59 18.25
CA ASN A 296 27.25 2.70 19.07
C ASN A 296 28.01 2.06 20.24
N VAL A 297 29.32 2.15 20.18
CA VAL A 297 30.22 1.78 21.27
C VAL A 297 30.02 2.81 22.37
N VAL A 298 29.50 2.38 23.51
CA VAL A 298 29.56 3.13 24.77
C VAL A 298 31.02 3.13 25.21
N PRO A 299 31.65 4.28 25.54
CA PRO A 299 33.01 4.28 26.07
C PRO A 299 33.02 3.64 27.46
N SER A 300 33.91 2.68 27.65
CA SER A 300 34.29 2.18 28.97
C SER A 300 34.86 3.31 29.80
N ILE A 301 34.32 3.49 31.01
CA ILE A 301 34.94 4.30 32.05
C ILE A 301 36.00 3.39 32.66
N ASP A 302 37.28 3.70 32.38
CA ASP A 302 38.40 3.10 33.10
C ASP A 302 38.36 3.60 34.55
N VAL A 303 38.30 2.63 35.47
CA VAL A 303 38.57 2.82 36.89
C VAL A 303 40.07 2.59 37.04
N ASP A 304 40.81 3.65 37.34
CA ASP A 304 42.17 3.52 37.87
C ASP A 304 42.20 4.05 39.30
N ASP A 305 42.68 3.17 40.18
CA ASP A 305 43.04 3.40 41.57
C ASP A 305 44.22 4.37 41.68
N GLN A 306 44.01 5.50 42.38
CA GLN A 306 44.91 6.07 43.39
C GLN A 306 44.26 7.21 44.16
#